data_AF-A0A965NP15-F1
#
_entry.id   AF-A0A965NP15-F1
#
_cell.length_a   1.000
_cell.length_b   1.000
_cell.length_c   1.000
_cell.angle_alpha   90.00
_cell.angle_beta   90.00
_cell.angle_gamma   90.00
#
_symmetry.space_group_name_H-M   'P 1'
#
loop_
_entity.id
_entity.type
_entity.pdbx_description
1 polymer ?
#
loop_
_entity_poly.entity_id
_entity_poly.type
_entity_poly.pdbx_seq_one_letter_code
_entity_poly.pdbx_strand_id
1 'polypeptide(L)'
;LSTTKKGASAAAPTKAEVDAFLSDKSSDAYEQRVDALLASPRFGEHVAVGWLDLARYADTWGYTGDKAMFAWPWRDWVLKAFNENKPYDQFLTEQLAGDLLPNPTQDQRVATAYNRLHRMTFEGGSIAEEFRQDGINDRVMTAGYGFMGLTMECSRCHDHKYDPISQRDYYSMAAMFGDQNENGLLSFHGEVPPPFVRLYKSEEDRKKETELRSAVVSAEKAVAAIPSNASDVKISVPTPAAHFALEAFTKTGVDDSIAGGKPAKFERRGSPEDLQLVPGVKGQAVKFDGDAGFILTEFKQLGRFDAFTFSAYLRLGEKNARATVLHATGFYTGDGDASGVELLVDHGKLRWSMIHLWPNSAASIETEAELPIGAWQRVTVTYDGSSKASGLHIYLDGRETTTNVVRDTLNAKPRDNALEIGSRSRDAGFRNGSLDEIQLWRISLTAAEVALLHGAEASSLPPAILSDHARLRLDPAYAQAWSRLQSAQRALAAHQEGAPALFAMEHSDLAPQSYVLTRGEYDKPDLTKPCEPGVPTRIF
;
A
#
# COMPACT_ATOMS: atom_id res chain seq x y z
N LEU A 1 -30.29 14.56 -47.20
CA LEU A 1 -29.64 13.89 -46.04
C LEU A 1 -29.01 14.98 -45.17
N SER A 2 -29.82 15.57 -44.29
CA SER A 2 -29.43 16.66 -43.36
C SER A 2 -28.74 16.07 -42.13
N THR A 3 -27.71 16.76 -41.66
CA THR A 3 -26.67 16.34 -40.71
C THR A 3 -27.06 16.41 -39.22
N THR A 4 -28.34 16.54 -38.86
CA THR A 4 -28.74 16.84 -37.47
C THR A 4 -29.47 15.72 -36.70
N LYS A 5 -29.59 14.50 -37.25
CA LYS A 5 -30.22 13.35 -36.53
C LYS A 5 -29.52 12.00 -36.77
N LYS A 6 -28.19 11.94 -36.64
CA LYS A 6 -27.38 10.71 -36.80
C LYS A 6 -26.59 10.36 -35.52
N GLY A 7 -27.25 10.32 -34.37
CA GLY A 7 -26.59 10.12 -33.06
C GLY A 7 -26.57 8.67 -32.55
N ALA A 8 -26.62 7.66 -33.40
CA ALA A 8 -26.76 6.25 -32.96
C ALA A 8 -25.61 5.32 -33.36
N SER A 9 -24.60 5.78 -34.11
CA SER A 9 -23.45 4.92 -34.46
C SER A 9 -22.13 5.68 -34.59
N ALA A 10 -21.06 5.09 -34.05
CA ALA A 10 -19.70 5.62 -34.13
C ALA A 10 -19.07 5.42 -35.52
N ALA A 11 -19.54 4.43 -36.29
CA ALA A 11 -19.08 4.12 -37.64
C ALA A 11 -20.08 4.58 -38.71
N ALA A 12 -19.57 4.91 -39.90
CA ALA A 12 -20.40 5.14 -41.08
C ALA A 12 -21.17 3.85 -41.46
N PRO A 13 -22.43 3.97 -41.93
CA PRO A 13 -23.18 2.80 -42.37
C PRO A 13 -22.47 2.12 -43.54
N THR A 14 -22.46 0.79 -43.54
CA THR A 14 -21.91 0.02 -44.65
C THR A 14 -22.79 0.16 -45.89
N LYS A 15 -22.23 -0.11 -47.08
CA LYS A 15 -22.99 -0.08 -48.34
C LYS A 15 -24.23 -0.98 -48.27
N ALA A 16 -24.07 -2.19 -47.72
CA ALA A 16 -25.16 -3.15 -47.58
C ALA A 16 -26.30 -2.60 -46.70
N GLU A 17 -25.99 -1.92 -45.59
CA GLU A 17 -27.00 -1.31 -44.73
C GLU A 17 -27.73 -0.14 -45.41
N VAL A 18 -27.01 0.66 -46.21
CA VAL A 18 -27.61 1.74 -47.00
C VAL A 18 -28.54 1.19 -48.07
N ASP A 19 -28.10 0.19 -48.83
CA ASP A 19 -28.90 -0.44 -49.88
C ASP A 19 -30.16 -1.11 -49.30
N ALA A 20 -30.03 -1.79 -48.15
CA ALA A 20 -31.16 -2.41 -47.45
C ALA A 20 -32.18 -1.36 -47.02
N PHE A 21 -31.73 -0.24 -46.43
CA PHE A 21 -32.63 0.85 -46.03
C PHE A 21 -33.32 1.54 -47.22
N LEU A 22 -32.60 1.78 -48.33
CA LEU A 22 -33.18 2.40 -49.52
C LEU A 22 -34.18 1.50 -50.26
N SER A 23 -34.00 0.18 -50.14
CA SER A 23 -34.86 -0.81 -50.79
C SER A 23 -36.10 -1.16 -49.95
N ASP A 24 -36.09 -0.92 -48.65
CA ASP A 24 -37.27 -1.07 -47.78
C ASP A 24 -38.37 -0.05 -48.13
N LYS A 25 -39.60 -0.55 -48.28
CA LYS A 25 -40.81 0.23 -48.62
C LYS A 25 -41.89 0.17 -47.54
N SER A 26 -41.59 -0.46 -46.40
CA SER A 26 -42.47 -0.47 -45.25
C SER A 26 -42.71 0.97 -44.74
N SER A 27 -43.87 1.21 -44.15
CA SER A 27 -44.22 2.53 -43.60
C SER A 27 -43.39 2.92 -42.37
N ASP A 28 -42.72 1.94 -41.76
CA ASP A 28 -41.93 2.01 -40.55
C ASP A 28 -40.43 1.69 -40.79
N ALA A 29 -39.97 1.74 -42.04
CA ALA A 29 -38.57 1.45 -42.41
C ALA A 29 -37.55 2.29 -41.64
N TYR A 30 -37.90 3.54 -41.32
CA TYR A 30 -37.05 4.44 -40.53
C TYR A 30 -36.93 3.96 -39.08
N GLU A 31 -38.06 3.66 -38.45
CA GLU A 31 -38.15 3.15 -37.08
C GLU A 31 -37.39 1.81 -36.96
N GLN A 32 -37.61 0.87 -37.88
CA GLN A 32 -36.87 -0.40 -37.91
C GLN A 32 -35.35 -0.18 -38.01
N ARG A 33 -34.91 0.82 -38.80
CA ARG A 33 -33.48 1.15 -38.89
C ARG A 33 -32.95 1.78 -37.62
N VAL A 34 -33.73 2.63 -36.95
CA VAL A 34 -33.37 3.20 -35.64
C VAL A 34 -33.23 2.09 -34.61
N ASP A 35 -34.21 1.18 -34.52
CA ASP A 35 -34.18 0.05 -33.59
C ASP A 35 -32.98 -0.86 -33.85
N ALA A 36 -32.66 -1.14 -35.13
CA ALA A 36 -31.48 -1.91 -35.49
C ALA A 36 -30.16 -1.21 -35.11
N LEU A 37 -30.10 0.12 -35.17
CA LEU A 37 -28.93 0.89 -34.73
C LEU A 37 -28.80 0.89 -33.20
N LEU A 38 -29.90 1.10 -32.48
CA LEU A 38 -29.93 1.06 -31.01
C LEU A 38 -29.61 -0.32 -30.45
N ALA A 39 -30.01 -1.39 -31.15
CA ALA A 39 -29.69 -2.78 -30.78
C ALA A 39 -28.25 -3.20 -31.16
N SER A 40 -27.51 -2.38 -31.91
CA SER A 40 -26.14 -2.68 -32.31
C SER A 40 -25.16 -2.39 -31.18
N PRO A 41 -24.12 -3.22 -30.95
CA PRO A 41 -23.04 -2.89 -30.00
C PRO A 41 -22.34 -1.54 -30.28
N ARG A 42 -22.42 -1.06 -31.53
CA ARG A 42 -21.91 0.24 -31.98
C ARG A 42 -22.63 1.43 -31.36
N PHE A 43 -23.83 1.22 -30.80
CA PHE A 43 -24.56 2.24 -30.06
C PHE A 43 -23.79 2.63 -28.80
N GLY A 44 -23.41 1.64 -27.97
CA GLY A 44 -22.61 1.87 -26.77
C GLY A 44 -21.28 2.54 -27.09
N GLU A 45 -20.59 2.11 -28.15
CA GLU A 45 -19.35 2.77 -28.62
C GLU A 45 -19.55 4.24 -28.95
N HIS A 46 -20.66 4.60 -29.59
CA HIS A 46 -20.94 5.98 -29.97
C HIS A 46 -21.24 6.87 -28.77
N VAL A 47 -22.16 6.43 -27.92
CA VAL A 47 -22.61 7.22 -26.76
C VAL A 47 -21.50 7.31 -25.71
N ALA A 48 -20.67 6.27 -25.59
CA ALA A 48 -19.57 6.27 -24.64
C ALA A 48 -18.53 7.35 -24.93
N VAL A 49 -18.27 7.77 -26.18
CA VAL A 49 -17.23 8.78 -26.47
C VAL A 49 -17.42 10.04 -25.62
N GLY A 50 -18.63 10.61 -25.62
CA GLY A 50 -18.91 11.81 -24.83
C GLY A 50 -18.82 11.57 -23.32
N TRP A 51 -19.18 10.36 -22.85
CA TRP A 51 -19.03 9.99 -21.45
C TRP A 51 -17.56 9.83 -21.04
N LEU A 52 -16.76 9.18 -21.88
CA LEU A 52 -15.34 8.96 -21.66
C LEU A 52 -14.58 10.29 -21.61
N ASP A 53 -14.92 11.25 -22.49
CA ASP A 53 -14.35 12.60 -22.46
C ASP A 53 -14.70 13.33 -21.16
N LEU A 54 -15.97 13.28 -20.74
CA LEU A 54 -16.46 13.88 -19.50
C LEU A 54 -15.82 13.25 -18.25
N ALA A 55 -15.61 11.94 -18.26
CA ALA A 55 -14.93 11.19 -17.21
C ALA A 55 -13.40 11.34 -17.26
N ARG A 56 -12.86 12.04 -18.28
CA ARG A 56 -11.43 12.28 -18.48
C ARG A 56 -10.64 10.99 -18.66
N TYR A 57 -11.24 10.03 -19.36
CA TYR A 57 -10.61 8.77 -19.70
C TYR A 57 -9.32 9.01 -20.49
N ALA A 58 -8.25 8.35 -20.04
CA ALA A 58 -7.00 8.25 -20.75
C ALA A 58 -6.38 6.87 -20.52
N ASP A 59 -5.55 6.43 -21.45
CA ASP A 59 -4.73 5.23 -21.28
C ASP A 59 -3.35 5.57 -20.66
N THR A 60 -3.20 6.78 -20.08
CA THR A 60 -1.98 7.26 -19.39
C THR A 60 -2.32 8.12 -18.17
N TRP A 61 -1.35 8.33 -17.28
CA TRP A 61 -1.52 9.12 -16.05
C TRP A 61 -1.34 10.64 -16.22
N GLY A 62 -0.87 11.12 -17.38
CA GLY A 62 -0.95 12.54 -17.75
C GLY A 62 -0.01 13.51 -17.00
N TYR A 63 1.07 13.00 -16.39
CA TYR A 63 2.12 13.77 -15.70
C TYR A 63 3.53 13.39 -16.18
N THR A 64 4.58 13.86 -15.51
CA THR A 64 5.99 13.55 -15.80
C THR A 64 6.21 12.06 -16.05
N GLY A 65 6.78 11.73 -17.22
CA GLY A 65 7.03 10.36 -17.67
C GLY A 65 5.82 9.61 -18.25
N ASP A 66 4.64 10.22 -18.23
CA ASP A 66 3.35 9.80 -18.84
C ASP A 66 3.16 8.28 -18.92
N LYS A 67 3.19 7.63 -17.75
CA LYS A 67 3.08 6.17 -17.66
C LYS A 67 1.72 5.70 -18.13
N ALA A 68 1.70 4.50 -18.71
CA ALA A 68 0.46 3.84 -19.11
C ALA A 68 -0.48 3.59 -17.91
N MET A 69 -1.77 3.76 -18.14
CA MET A 69 -2.86 3.54 -17.20
C MET A 69 -3.70 2.36 -17.70
N PHE A 70 -3.92 1.36 -16.84
CA PHE A 70 -4.73 0.18 -17.17
C PHE A 70 -6.23 0.48 -17.00
N ALA A 71 -6.76 1.50 -17.67
CA ALA A 71 -8.14 1.98 -17.49
C ALA A 71 -9.20 1.29 -18.36
N TRP A 72 -8.78 0.57 -19.41
CA TRP A 72 -9.70 -0.05 -20.36
C TRP A 72 -10.77 -0.98 -19.76
N PRO A 73 -10.58 -1.69 -18.63
CA PRO A 73 -11.66 -2.51 -18.06
C PRO A 73 -12.86 -1.65 -17.60
N TRP A 74 -12.61 -0.42 -17.14
CA TRP A 74 -13.68 0.52 -16.80
C TRP A 74 -14.36 1.05 -18.07
N ARG A 75 -13.61 1.35 -19.14
CA ARG A 75 -14.19 1.71 -20.44
C ARG A 75 -15.11 0.61 -20.97
N ASP A 76 -14.66 -0.64 -20.91
CA ASP A 76 -15.46 -1.78 -21.36
C ASP A 76 -16.72 -1.97 -20.49
N TRP A 77 -16.63 -1.67 -19.17
CA TRP A 77 -17.80 -1.59 -18.31
C TRP A 77 -18.79 -0.50 -18.76
N VAL A 78 -18.32 0.69 -19.14
CA VAL A 78 -19.19 1.78 -19.67
C VAL A 78 -19.88 1.34 -20.96
N LEU A 79 -19.13 0.75 -21.90
CA LEU A 79 -19.68 0.25 -23.16
C LEU A 79 -20.76 -0.82 -22.92
N LYS A 80 -20.50 -1.75 -22.00
CA LYS A 80 -21.45 -2.77 -21.58
C LYS A 80 -22.70 -2.13 -20.97
N ALA A 81 -22.55 -1.19 -20.05
CA ALA A 81 -23.66 -0.52 -19.37
C ALA A 81 -24.61 0.19 -20.37
N PHE A 82 -24.07 0.88 -21.38
CA PHE A 82 -24.89 1.50 -22.42
C PHE A 82 -25.56 0.48 -23.33
N ASN A 83 -24.85 -0.56 -23.76
CA ASN A 83 -25.42 -1.60 -24.63
C ASN A 83 -26.48 -2.46 -23.94
N GLU A 84 -26.38 -2.63 -22.62
CA GLU A 84 -27.39 -3.31 -21.79
C GLU A 84 -28.55 -2.38 -21.40
N ASN A 85 -28.51 -1.11 -21.83
CA ASN A 85 -29.47 -0.08 -21.46
C ASN A 85 -29.66 0.01 -19.92
N LYS A 86 -28.53 0.00 -19.19
CA LYS A 86 -28.52 0.09 -17.72
C LYS A 86 -29.30 1.33 -17.29
N PRO A 87 -30.24 1.22 -16.33
CA PRO A 87 -30.94 2.36 -15.78
C PRO A 87 -29.97 3.44 -15.29
N TYR A 88 -30.27 4.70 -15.62
CA TYR A 88 -29.35 5.81 -15.36
C TYR A 88 -29.00 5.93 -13.87
N ASP A 89 -29.97 5.77 -12.97
CA ASP A 89 -29.77 5.75 -11.52
C ASP A 89 -28.77 4.67 -11.07
N GLN A 90 -28.82 3.47 -11.66
CA GLN A 90 -27.85 2.41 -11.39
C GLN A 90 -26.48 2.73 -11.99
N PHE A 91 -26.43 3.25 -13.21
CA PHE A 91 -25.19 3.68 -13.86
C PHE A 91 -24.45 4.76 -13.05
N LEU A 92 -25.20 5.69 -12.45
CA LEU A 92 -24.67 6.70 -11.54
C LEU A 92 -24.18 6.08 -10.23
N THR A 93 -25.05 5.29 -9.58
CA THR A 93 -24.76 4.69 -8.28
C THR A 93 -23.52 3.80 -8.32
N GLU A 94 -23.38 2.96 -9.34
CA GLU A 94 -22.24 2.06 -9.47
C GLU A 94 -20.91 2.83 -9.67
N GLN A 95 -20.91 3.93 -10.43
CA GLN A 95 -19.69 4.73 -10.62
C GLN A 95 -19.32 5.54 -9.38
N LEU A 96 -20.30 6.08 -8.65
CA LEU A 96 -20.05 6.92 -7.49
C LEU A 96 -19.74 6.12 -6.22
N ALA A 97 -20.40 4.98 -6.02
CA ALA A 97 -20.42 4.25 -4.75
C ALA A 97 -20.60 2.74 -4.92
N GLY A 98 -20.22 2.17 -6.07
CA GLY A 98 -20.37 0.73 -6.34
C GLY A 98 -19.64 -0.19 -5.35
N ASP A 99 -18.57 0.29 -4.72
CA ASP A 99 -17.83 -0.41 -3.67
C ASP A 99 -18.55 -0.42 -2.31
N LEU A 100 -19.46 0.54 -2.09
CA LEU A 100 -20.27 0.67 -0.86
C LEU A 100 -21.57 -0.13 -0.91
N LEU A 101 -21.91 -0.73 -2.06
CA LEU A 101 -23.09 -1.57 -2.18
C LEU A 101 -22.95 -2.84 -1.33
N PRO A 102 -24.04 -3.40 -0.77
CA PRO A 102 -23.96 -4.64 -0.01
C PRO A 102 -23.45 -5.79 -0.89
N ASN A 103 -22.33 -6.40 -0.50
CA ASN A 103 -21.66 -7.49 -1.25
C ASN A 103 -21.43 -7.11 -2.73
N PRO A 104 -20.63 -6.07 -2.99
CA PRO A 104 -20.53 -5.49 -4.32
C PRO A 104 -19.89 -6.51 -5.29
N THR A 105 -20.47 -6.61 -6.48
CA THR A 105 -19.90 -7.45 -7.54
C THR A 105 -18.59 -6.85 -8.07
N GLN A 106 -17.78 -7.66 -8.75
CA GLN A 106 -16.56 -7.16 -9.40
C GLN A 106 -16.87 -6.00 -10.37
N ASP A 107 -17.93 -6.10 -11.18
CA ASP A 107 -18.33 -5.06 -12.13
C ASP A 107 -18.71 -3.75 -11.42
N GLN A 108 -19.42 -3.83 -10.28
CA GLN A 108 -19.77 -2.64 -9.48
C GLN A 108 -18.53 -1.99 -8.87
N ARG A 109 -17.54 -2.76 -8.43
CA ARG A 109 -16.25 -2.20 -7.98
C ARG A 109 -15.46 -1.60 -9.15
N VAL A 110 -15.44 -2.26 -10.31
CA VAL A 110 -14.80 -1.75 -11.54
C VAL A 110 -15.38 -0.39 -11.93
N ALA A 111 -16.71 -0.21 -11.82
CA ALA A 111 -17.38 1.04 -12.14
C ALA A 111 -16.82 2.24 -11.37
N THR A 112 -16.42 2.04 -10.10
CA THR A 112 -15.86 3.11 -9.24
C THR A 112 -14.50 3.63 -9.69
N ALA A 113 -13.85 2.98 -10.66
CA ALA A 113 -12.65 3.51 -11.29
C ALA A 113 -12.89 4.89 -11.93
N TYR A 114 -14.15 5.26 -12.21
CA TYR A 114 -14.56 6.63 -12.57
C TYR A 114 -13.96 7.70 -11.63
N ASN A 115 -13.97 7.46 -10.32
CA ASN A 115 -13.43 8.39 -9.31
C ASN A 115 -11.88 8.40 -9.26
N ARG A 116 -11.23 7.57 -10.08
CA ARG A 116 -9.79 7.29 -10.01
C ARG A 116 -9.07 7.57 -11.34
N LEU A 117 -9.77 8.07 -12.36
CA LEU A 117 -9.19 8.46 -13.67
C LEU A 117 -8.39 9.78 -13.61
N HIS A 118 -8.23 10.37 -12.43
CA HIS A 118 -7.46 11.59 -12.24
C HIS A 118 -5.97 11.33 -12.49
N ARG A 119 -5.28 12.41 -12.90
CA ARG A 119 -3.84 12.36 -13.17
C ARG A 119 -3.06 12.12 -11.88
N MET A 120 -2.00 11.31 -11.95
CA MET A 120 -1.11 11.06 -10.81
C MET A 120 0.37 11.11 -11.24
N THR A 121 1.26 11.39 -10.30
CA THR A 121 2.71 11.49 -10.55
C THR A 121 3.51 10.51 -9.70
N PHE A 122 4.70 10.13 -10.17
CA PHE A 122 5.72 9.38 -9.42
C PHE A 122 7.03 10.19 -9.27
N GLU A 123 7.01 11.46 -9.66
CA GLU A 123 8.19 12.32 -9.69
C GLU A 123 8.75 12.54 -8.28
N GLY A 124 10.06 12.33 -8.12
CA GLY A 124 10.73 12.54 -6.84
C GLY A 124 10.66 14.00 -6.41
N GLY A 125 10.34 14.24 -5.14
CA GLY A 125 10.10 15.58 -4.60
C GLY A 125 8.63 16.02 -4.64
N SER A 126 7.75 15.25 -5.28
CA SER A 126 6.30 15.46 -5.18
C SER A 126 5.81 15.23 -3.76
N ILE A 127 4.85 16.04 -3.31
CA ILE A 127 4.31 15.96 -1.95
C ILE A 127 3.04 15.14 -1.98
N ALA A 128 3.06 13.99 -1.28
CA ALA A 128 1.96 13.03 -1.30
C ALA A 128 0.61 13.65 -0.94
N GLU A 129 0.57 14.47 0.12
CA GLU A 129 -0.66 15.13 0.55
C GLU A 129 -1.21 16.14 -0.46
N GLU A 130 -0.35 16.86 -1.18
CA GLU A 130 -0.77 17.79 -2.24
C GLU A 130 -1.51 17.04 -3.34
N PHE A 131 -0.91 15.96 -3.86
CA PHE A 131 -1.51 15.16 -4.93
C PHE A 131 -2.73 14.36 -4.46
N ARG A 132 -2.78 13.96 -3.18
CA ARG A 132 -3.99 13.37 -2.59
C ARG A 132 -5.14 14.38 -2.59
N GLN A 133 -4.90 15.61 -2.13
CA GLN A 133 -5.92 16.67 -2.14
C GLN A 133 -6.35 17.05 -3.56
N ASP A 134 -5.42 17.06 -4.51
CA ASP A 134 -5.76 17.32 -5.91
C ASP A 134 -6.59 16.19 -6.53
N GLY A 135 -6.30 14.93 -6.22
CA GLY A 135 -7.13 13.79 -6.63
C GLY A 135 -8.54 13.84 -6.03
N ILE A 136 -8.68 14.26 -4.77
CA ILE A 136 -10.00 14.45 -4.12
C ILE A 136 -10.75 15.61 -4.76
N ASN A 137 -10.09 16.76 -4.97
CA ASN A 137 -10.66 17.89 -5.67
C ASN A 137 -11.17 17.47 -7.06
N ASP A 138 -10.37 16.71 -7.78
CA ASP A 138 -10.70 16.21 -9.10
C ASP A 138 -11.95 15.31 -9.10
N ARG A 139 -12.13 14.44 -8.09
CA ARG A 139 -13.36 13.65 -7.89
C ARG A 139 -14.58 14.55 -7.67
N VAL A 140 -14.48 15.52 -6.75
CA VAL A 140 -15.55 16.50 -6.48
C VAL A 140 -15.94 17.24 -7.76
N MET A 141 -14.94 17.67 -8.52
CA MET A 141 -15.16 18.41 -9.76
C MET A 141 -15.83 17.58 -10.84
N THR A 142 -15.34 16.37 -11.06
CA THR A 142 -15.87 15.49 -12.10
C THR A 142 -17.31 15.09 -11.79
N ALA A 143 -17.63 14.84 -10.52
CA ALA A 143 -18.99 14.58 -10.09
C ALA A 143 -19.90 15.82 -10.26
N GLY A 144 -19.40 17.01 -9.90
CA GLY A 144 -20.11 18.27 -10.10
C GLY A 144 -20.44 18.52 -11.58
N TYR A 145 -19.46 18.37 -12.47
CA TYR A 145 -19.65 18.54 -13.90
C TYR A 145 -20.52 17.47 -14.52
N GLY A 146 -20.22 16.21 -14.26
CA GLY A 146 -20.82 15.10 -14.98
C GLY A 146 -22.22 14.72 -14.52
N PHE A 147 -22.54 14.94 -13.24
CA PHE A 147 -23.83 14.54 -12.68
C PHE A 147 -24.71 15.72 -12.26
N MET A 148 -24.12 16.82 -11.80
CA MET A 148 -24.90 17.96 -11.29
C MET A 148 -25.01 19.11 -12.30
N GLY A 149 -24.11 19.18 -13.28
CA GLY A 149 -24.00 20.32 -14.20
C GLY A 149 -23.54 21.61 -13.49
N LEU A 150 -22.77 21.49 -12.41
CA LEU A 150 -22.34 22.60 -11.55
C LEU A 150 -20.81 22.70 -11.48
N THR A 151 -20.30 23.93 -11.43
CA THR A 151 -18.90 24.22 -11.09
C THR A 151 -18.74 24.27 -9.58
N MET A 152 -17.83 23.45 -9.04
CA MET A 152 -17.52 23.40 -7.61
C MET A 152 -16.17 24.03 -7.24
N GLU A 153 -15.30 24.43 -8.20
CA GLU A 153 -13.90 24.81 -7.88
C GLU A 153 -13.80 26.04 -6.99
N CYS A 154 -14.67 27.03 -7.21
CA CYS A 154 -14.64 28.27 -6.42
C CYS A 154 -14.78 27.96 -4.92
N SER A 155 -15.64 26.98 -4.61
CA SER A 155 -15.94 26.50 -3.25
C SER A 155 -14.76 25.85 -2.54
N ARG A 156 -13.68 25.50 -3.24
CA ARG A 156 -12.43 25.05 -2.59
C ARG A 156 -11.86 26.15 -1.68
N CYS A 157 -11.96 27.41 -2.09
CA CYS A 157 -11.30 28.54 -1.40
C CYS A 157 -12.25 29.47 -0.64
N HIS A 158 -13.50 29.59 -1.08
CA HIS A 158 -14.53 30.46 -0.50
C HIS A 158 -15.90 30.02 -1.00
N ASP A 159 -16.99 30.43 -0.37
CA ASP A 159 -18.35 30.11 -0.86
C ASP A 159 -18.52 30.45 -2.35
N HIS A 160 -19.26 29.61 -3.07
CA HIS A 160 -19.47 29.78 -4.50
C HIS A 160 -20.07 31.17 -4.80
N LYS A 161 -19.62 31.77 -5.90
CA LYS A 161 -19.93 33.17 -6.19
C LYS A 161 -21.43 33.41 -6.47
N TYR A 162 -22.10 32.44 -7.08
CA TYR A 162 -23.46 32.59 -7.59
C TYR A 162 -24.42 31.56 -6.99
N ASP A 163 -24.06 30.28 -7.06
CA ASP A 163 -24.83 29.19 -6.46
C ASP A 163 -24.74 29.12 -4.93
N PRO A 164 -25.78 28.61 -4.23
CA PRO A 164 -25.83 28.51 -2.77
C PRO A 164 -24.98 27.35 -2.22
N ILE A 165 -23.71 27.27 -2.64
CA ILE A 165 -22.77 26.21 -2.29
C ILE A 165 -21.68 26.83 -1.42
N SER A 166 -21.67 26.49 -0.14
CA SER A 166 -20.64 26.98 0.77
C SER A 166 -19.32 26.25 0.56
N GLN A 167 -18.23 26.83 1.06
CA GLN A 167 -16.95 26.13 1.15
C GLN A 167 -17.08 24.84 1.97
N ARG A 168 -17.93 24.85 3.01
CA ARG A 168 -18.19 23.67 3.83
C ARG A 168 -18.84 22.55 3.01
N ASP A 169 -19.79 22.88 2.13
CA ASP A 169 -20.43 21.87 1.26
C ASP A 169 -19.41 21.20 0.33
N TYR A 170 -18.46 21.98 -0.23
CA TYR A 170 -17.36 21.44 -1.02
C TYR A 170 -16.51 20.46 -0.19
N TYR A 171 -16.10 20.84 1.03
CA TYR A 171 -15.27 19.96 1.86
C TYR A 171 -16.04 18.76 2.41
N SER A 172 -17.37 18.82 2.53
CA SER A 172 -18.19 17.64 2.81
C SER A 172 -18.25 16.66 1.63
N MET A 173 -18.28 17.15 0.40
CA MET A 173 -18.11 16.28 -0.78
C MET A 173 -16.68 15.74 -0.86
N ALA A 174 -15.68 16.57 -0.55
CA ALA A 174 -14.29 16.13 -0.48
C ALA A 174 -14.09 15.04 0.57
N ALA A 175 -14.77 15.12 1.73
CA ALA A 175 -14.79 14.07 2.73
C ALA A 175 -15.39 12.77 2.19
N MET A 176 -16.50 12.85 1.45
CA MET A 176 -17.14 11.68 0.81
C MET A 176 -16.21 11.00 -0.21
N PHE A 177 -15.50 11.76 -1.04
CA PHE A 177 -14.59 11.20 -2.05
C PHE A 177 -13.17 10.91 -1.53
N GLY A 178 -12.81 11.47 -0.37
CA GLY A 178 -11.51 11.30 0.28
C GLY A 178 -11.48 10.19 1.33
N ASP A 179 -12.59 9.44 1.47
CA ASP A 179 -12.75 8.33 2.41
C ASP A 179 -12.02 7.06 1.96
N GLN A 180 -10.74 7.24 1.64
CA GLN A 180 -9.87 6.23 1.05
C GLN A 180 -8.53 6.31 1.76
N ASN A 181 -7.99 5.14 2.10
CA ASN A 181 -6.59 5.06 2.50
C ASN A 181 -5.77 5.13 1.21
N GLU A 182 -5.14 6.24 0.87
CA GLU A 182 -4.34 6.38 -0.35
C GLU A 182 -3.15 7.30 -0.14
N ASN A 183 -2.08 7.13 -0.95
CA ASN A 183 -0.89 7.97 -0.87
C ASN A 183 -1.05 9.30 -1.64
N GLY A 184 -1.72 9.29 -2.79
CA GLY A 184 -1.77 10.41 -3.73
C GLY A 184 -0.72 10.34 -4.85
N LEU A 185 0.33 9.53 -4.68
CA LEU A 185 1.39 9.33 -5.68
C LEU A 185 1.35 7.92 -6.31
N LEU A 186 1.87 7.81 -7.52
CA LEU A 186 2.17 6.55 -8.19
C LEU A 186 3.52 6.01 -7.72
N SER A 187 3.67 4.68 -7.70
CA SER A 187 4.99 4.09 -7.56
C SER A 187 5.83 4.27 -8.83
N PHE A 188 7.11 4.55 -8.63
CA PHE A 188 8.12 4.51 -9.68
C PHE A 188 8.23 3.11 -10.32
N HIS A 189 7.90 2.04 -9.60
CA HIS A 189 8.12 0.65 -10.03
C HIS A 189 6.92 0.03 -10.76
N GLY A 190 5.81 0.75 -10.87
CA GLY A 190 4.67 0.37 -11.72
C GLY A 190 3.59 -0.46 -11.02
N GLU A 191 3.61 -0.53 -9.69
CA GLU A 191 2.52 -1.05 -8.89
C GLU A 191 1.23 -0.25 -9.15
N VAL A 192 0.10 -0.95 -9.20
CA VAL A 192 -1.21 -0.32 -9.39
C VAL A 192 -1.55 0.50 -8.15
N PRO A 193 -1.90 1.80 -8.28
CA PRO A 193 -2.17 2.66 -7.14
C PRO A 193 -3.43 2.18 -6.39
N PRO A 194 -3.28 1.78 -5.13
CA PRO A 194 -4.38 1.30 -4.31
C PRO A 194 -5.32 2.44 -3.85
N PRO A 195 -6.56 2.13 -3.44
CA PRO A 195 -7.16 0.79 -3.49
C PRO A 195 -7.42 0.28 -4.92
N PHE A 196 -7.58 -1.04 -5.03
CA PHE A 196 -7.79 -1.72 -6.31
C PHE A 196 -8.70 -2.95 -6.15
N VAL A 197 -9.32 -3.34 -7.25
CA VAL A 197 -10.07 -4.60 -7.39
C VAL A 197 -9.28 -5.58 -8.25
N ARG A 198 -9.30 -6.86 -7.88
CA ARG A 198 -8.74 -7.95 -8.69
C ARG A 198 -9.73 -8.37 -9.77
N LEU A 199 -9.24 -8.52 -11.00
CA LEU A 199 -10.06 -8.86 -12.16
C LEU A 199 -10.02 -10.37 -12.43
N TYR A 200 -10.97 -11.10 -11.85
CA TYR A 200 -11.17 -12.52 -12.13
C TYR A 200 -11.94 -12.72 -13.43
N LYS A 201 -11.53 -13.73 -14.20
CA LYS A 201 -12.09 -14.02 -15.53
C LYS A 201 -13.36 -14.88 -15.47
N SER A 202 -13.59 -15.58 -14.37
CA SER A 202 -14.68 -16.55 -14.23
C SER A 202 -15.29 -16.53 -12.82
N GLU A 203 -16.53 -17.04 -12.70
CA GLU A 203 -17.15 -17.31 -11.40
C GLU A 203 -16.42 -18.40 -10.62
N GLU A 204 -15.77 -19.34 -11.32
CA GLU A 204 -14.97 -20.40 -10.69
C GLU A 204 -13.79 -19.81 -9.94
N ASP A 205 -13.09 -18.83 -10.54
CA ASP A 205 -12.00 -18.12 -9.87
C ASP A 205 -12.51 -17.37 -8.63
N ARG A 206 -13.63 -16.63 -8.75
CA ARG A 206 -14.23 -15.92 -7.60
C ARG A 206 -14.62 -16.85 -6.46
N LYS A 207 -15.19 -18.01 -6.79
CA LYS A 207 -15.56 -19.04 -5.80
C LYS A 207 -14.31 -19.62 -5.12
N LYS A 208 -13.27 -19.90 -5.90
CA LYS A 208 -11.98 -20.39 -5.38
C LYS A 208 -11.35 -19.42 -4.39
N GLU A 209 -11.42 -18.11 -4.64
CA GLU A 209 -10.95 -17.11 -3.66
C GLU A 209 -11.69 -17.24 -2.32
N THR A 210 -13.02 -17.38 -2.36
CA THR A 210 -13.86 -17.54 -1.16
C THR A 210 -13.52 -18.81 -0.37
N GLU A 211 -13.28 -19.91 -1.07
CA GLU A 211 -12.85 -21.18 -0.47
C GLU A 211 -11.48 -21.06 0.19
N LEU A 212 -10.51 -20.42 -0.49
CA LEU A 212 -9.16 -20.19 0.04
C LEU A 212 -9.17 -19.27 1.27
N ARG A 213 -9.99 -18.22 1.28
CA ARG A 213 -10.19 -17.35 2.46
C ARG A 213 -10.73 -18.16 3.64
N SER A 214 -11.71 -19.01 3.40
CA SER A 214 -12.29 -19.88 4.44
C SER A 214 -11.25 -20.88 4.99
N ALA A 215 -10.38 -21.40 4.13
CA ALA A 215 -9.29 -22.29 4.54
C ALA A 215 -8.26 -21.57 5.44
N VAL A 216 -7.91 -20.31 5.13
CA VAL A 216 -7.04 -19.48 5.99
C VAL A 216 -7.68 -19.29 7.37
N VAL A 217 -8.93 -18.84 7.44
CA VAL A 217 -9.64 -18.63 8.73
C VAL A 217 -9.71 -19.91 9.56
N SER A 218 -9.95 -21.06 8.91
CA SER A 218 -9.95 -22.36 9.59
C SER A 218 -8.57 -22.72 10.15
N ALA A 219 -7.50 -22.50 9.37
CA ALA A 219 -6.13 -22.76 9.80
C ALA A 219 -5.67 -21.81 10.92
N GLU A 220 -6.07 -20.53 10.89
CA GLU A 220 -5.81 -19.56 11.97
C GLU A 220 -6.42 -20.03 13.28
N LYS A 221 -7.69 -20.48 13.25
CA LYS A 221 -8.37 -21.05 14.44
C LYS A 221 -7.65 -22.29 14.96
N ALA A 222 -7.15 -23.15 14.06
CA ALA A 222 -6.41 -24.34 14.45
C ALA A 222 -5.08 -24.02 15.15
N VAL A 223 -4.37 -22.98 14.71
CA VAL A 223 -3.15 -22.50 15.37
C VAL A 223 -3.49 -21.91 16.75
N ALA A 224 -4.52 -21.07 16.84
CA ALA A 224 -4.93 -20.42 18.09
C ALA A 224 -5.42 -21.41 19.17
N ALA A 225 -5.95 -22.57 18.76
CA ALA A 225 -6.43 -23.60 19.68
C ALA A 225 -5.31 -24.38 20.39
N ILE A 226 -4.04 -24.23 19.98
CA ILE A 226 -2.91 -24.98 20.55
C ILE A 226 -2.39 -24.24 21.79
N PRO A 227 -2.55 -24.83 22.99
CA PRO A 227 -2.19 -24.16 24.24
C PRO A 227 -0.67 -24.03 24.36
N SER A 228 -0.25 -22.99 25.08
CA SER A 228 1.13 -22.87 25.54
C SER A 228 1.25 -23.63 26.87
N ASN A 229 1.90 -24.79 26.85
CA ASN A 229 2.10 -25.62 28.04
C ASN A 229 3.49 -25.41 28.62
N ALA A 230 3.57 -25.28 29.95
CA ALA A 230 4.84 -25.17 30.64
C ALA A 230 5.64 -26.47 30.52
N SER A 231 6.90 -26.35 30.10
CA SER A 231 7.87 -27.42 30.15
C SER A 231 9.26 -26.86 30.46
N ASP A 232 10.08 -27.64 31.15
CA ASP A 232 11.49 -27.33 31.36
C ASP A 232 12.24 -27.50 30.04
N VAL A 233 12.41 -26.40 29.31
CA VAL A 233 13.04 -26.39 27.99
C VAL A 233 14.42 -25.76 28.07
N LYS A 234 15.41 -26.46 27.50
CA LYS A 234 16.73 -25.89 27.22
C LYS A 234 16.61 -24.92 26.05
N ILE A 235 16.84 -23.64 26.30
CA ILE A 235 16.82 -22.59 25.28
C ILE A 235 18.25 -22.37 24.77
N SER A 236 18.39 -22.25 23.45
CA SER A 236 19.65 -21.85 22.81
C SER A 236 19.34 -20.88 21.68
N VAL A 237 20.07 -19.77 21.61
CA VAL A 237 19.93 -18.81 20.50
C VAL A 237 20.46 -19.45 19.21
N PRO A 238 19.64 -19.54 18.15
CA PRO A 238 20.11 -20.03 16.86
C PRO A 238 21.27 -19.17 16.31
N THR A 239 22.19 -19.78 15.58
CA THR A 239 23.28 -19.04 14.92
C THR A 239 22.72 -18.06 13.88
N PRO A 240 23.16 -16.79 13.86
CA PRO A 240 22.74 -15.84 12.83
C PRO A 240 23.21 -16.26 11.44
N ALA A 241 22.44 -15.86 10.43
CA ALA A 241 22.77 -16.02 9.03
C ALA A 241 23.84 -15.02 8.55
N ALA A 242 23.99 -13.89 9.24
CA ALA A 242 25.08 -12.92 9.03
C ALA A 242 25.35 -12.15 10.33
N HIS A 243 26.61 -11.78 10.57
CA HIS A 243 27.04 -10.97 11.72
C HIS A 243 28.12 -9.97 11.30
N PHE A 244 27.81 -8.68 11.40
CA PHE A 244 28.75 -7.59 11.14
C PHE A 244 29.11 -6.91 12.45
N ALA A 245 30.33 -7.16 12.95
CA ALA A 245 30.83 -6.58 14.19
C ALA A 245 31.13 -5.08 14.08
N LEU A 246 31.30 -4.56 12.86
CA LEU A 246 31.54 -3.13 12.60
C LEU A 246 32.82 -2.54 13.23
N GLU A 247 33.75 -3.40 13.66
CA GLU A 247 35.06 -3.03 14.22
C GLU A 247 35.96 -2.28 13.22
N ALA A 248 35.77 -2.57 11.94
CA ALA A 248 36.38 -1.87 10.83
C ALA A 248 35.46 -1.97 9.62
N PHE A 249 35.55 -0.98 8.73
CA PHE A 249 34.99 -1.07 7.39
C PHE A 249 35.98 -0.46 6.41
N THR A 250 35.86 -0.85 5.16
CA THR A 250 36.66 -0.33 4.05
C THR A 250 35.75 0.34 3.04
N LYS A 251 36.32 1.04 2.06
CA LYS A 251 35.57 1.56 0.91
C LYS A 251 34.88 0.46 0.09
N THR A 252 35.25 -0.81 0.27
CA THR A 252 34.60 -1.94 -0.40
C THR A 252 33.46 -2.54 0.42
N GLY A 253 33.42 -2.35 1.74
CA GLY A 253 32.42 -2.97 2.58
C GLY A 253 32.87 -3.29 4.00
N VAL A 254 32.07 -4.12 4.66
CA VAL A 254 32.35 -4.76 5.94
C VAL A 254 32.22 -6.27 5.82
N ASP A 255 33.15 -7.00 6.43
CA ASP A 255 33.17 -8.46 6.39
C ASP A 255 32.10 -9.06 7.31
N ASP A 256 31.51 -10.16 6.85
CA ASP A 256 30.63 -11.00 7.66
C ASP A 256 31.49 -11.92 8.53
N SER A 257 31.29 -11.85 9.85
CA SER A 257 32.02 -12.61 10.86
C SER A 257 31.58 -14.09 10.91
N ILE A 258 30.50 -14.46 10.20
CA ILE A 258 30.08 -15.84 10.05
C ILE A 258 30.99 -16.58 9.06
N ALA A 259 31.35 -17.83 9.39
CA ALA A 259 32.20 -18.65 8.54
C ALA A 259 31.56 -18.88 7.16
N GLY A 260 32.24 -18.44 6.10
CA GLY A 260 31.71 -18.49 4.72
C GLY A 260 30.70 -17.37 4.40
N GLY A 261 30.51 -16.43 5.32
CA GLY A 261 29.68 -15.25 5.18
C GLY A 261 30.09 -14.36 4.02
N LYS A 262 29.15 -13.54 3.56
CA LYS A 262 29.36 -12.66 2.40
C LYS A 262 29.49 -11.22 2.89
N PRO A 263 30.53 -10.48 2.49
CA PRO A 263 30.72 -9.12 2.95
C PRO A 263 29.55 -8.24 2.49
N ALA A 264 29.14 -7.31 3.32
CA ALA A 264 28.21 -6.28 2.93
C ALA A 264 28.96 -5.19 2.15
N LYS A 265 28.45 -4.83 0.98
CA LYS A 265 29.08 -3.85 0.09
C LYS A 265 28.84 -2.45 0.63
N PHE A 266 29.89 -1.63 0.69
CA PHE A 266 29.75 -0.21 1.01
C PHE A 266 29.09 0.55 -0.15
N GLU A 267 28.12 1.40 0.19
CA GLU A 267 27.42 2.27 -0.76
C GLU A 267 27.39 3.70 -0.20
N ARG A 268 27.62 4.70 -1.06
CA ARG A 268 27.53 6.11 -0.71
C ARG A 268 26.78 6.90 -1.77
N ARG A 269 25.88 7.76 -1.31
CA ARG A 269 25.02 8.63 -2.12
C ARG A 269 25.37 10.11 -1.88
N GLY A 270 26.64 10.50 -2.04
CA GLY A 270 27.10 11.87 -1.72
C GLY A 270 28.64 12.08 -1.80
N SER A 271 29.09 13.27 -1.39
CA SER A 271 30.51 13.72 -1.37
C SER A 271 31.42 12.81 -0.49
N PRO A 272 32.76 12.85 -0.67
CA PRO A 272 33.63 11.68 -0.53
C PRO A 272 34.12 11.33 0.89
N GLU A 273 33.55 11.90 1.95
CA GLU A 273 33.97 11.52 3.32
C GLU A 273 33.49 10.10 3.64
N ASP A 274 34.36 9.24 4.19
CA ASP A 274 33.95 7.89 4.62
C ASP A 274 33.09 7.99 5.90
N LEU A 275 32.38 6.89 6.26
CA LEU A 275 31.70 6.82 7.56
C LEU A 275 32.71 6.95 8.72
N GLN A 276 32.24 7.20 9.94
CA GLN A 276 33.14 7.38 11.09
C GLN A 276 33.09 6.16 11.99
N LEU A 277 34.26 5.66 12.39
CA LEU A 277 34.35 4.75 13.53
C LEU A 277 34.29 5.56 14.82
N VAL A 278 33.47 5.10 15.75
CA VAL A 278 33.30 5.68 17.09
C VAL A 278 33.40 4.58 18.14
N PRO A 279 33.66 4.90 19.42
CA PRO A 279 33.61 3.90 20.48
C PRO A 279 32.25 3.16 20.52
N GLY A 280 32.31 1.83 20.38
CA GLY A 280 31.14 0.94 20.38
C GLY A 280 30.81 0.38 21.75
N VAL A 281 29.83 -0.52 21.80
CA VAL A 281 29.54 -1.34 22.97
C VAL A 281 30.61 -2.42 23.12
N LYS A 282 31.08 -2.96 21.99
CA LYS A 282 32.30 -3.75 21.90
C LYS A 282 33.21 -3.06 20.89
N GLY A 283 34.45 -2.77 21.29
CA GLY A 283 35.44 -2.17 20.39
C GLY A 283 34.96 -0.88 19.71
N GLN A 284 34.84 -0.91 18.38
CA GLN A 284 34.36 0.19 17.55
C GLN A 284 32.94 -0.05 17.04
N ALA A 285 32.27 1.05 16.70
CA ALA A 285 30.98 1.07 16.03
C ALA A 285 31.04 2.00 14.82
N VAL A 286 30.09 1.85 13.90
CA VAL A 286 29.97 2.76 12.75
C VAL A 286 28.92 3.83 13.05
N LYS A 287 29.33 5.09 12.91
CA LYS A 287 28.43 6.25 12.90
C LYS A 287 28.02 6.56 11.46
N PHE A 288 26.72 6.60 11.24
CA PHE A 288 26.08 6.83 9.95
C PHE A 288 25.79 8.32 9.74
N ASP A 289 25.96 8.78 8.50
CA ASP A 289 25.67 10.15 8.05
C ASP A 289 24.30 10.26 7.37
N GLY A 290 23.67 9.13 7.02
CA GLY A 290 22.39 9.02 6.32
C GLY A 290 22.54 8.86 4.80
N ASP A 291 23.69 9.20 4.23
CA ASP A 291 23.96 9.11 2.78
C ASP A 291 24.77 7.86 2.42
N ALA A 292 25.42 7.24 3.40
CA ALA A 292 26.17 6.02 3.20
C ALA A 292 25.81 4.91 4.16
N GLY A 293 26.08 3.69 3.71
CA GLY A 293 25.69 2.49 4.41
C GLY A 293 26.19 1.23 3.75
N PHE A 294 25.51 0.13 4.04
CA PHE A 294 25.92 -1.20 3.59
C PHE A 294 24.77 -1.92 2.88
N ILE A 295 25.08 -2.51 1.73
CA ILE A 295 24.16 -3.35 0.94
C ILE A 295 24.58 -4.80 1.10
N LEU A 296 23.68 -5.62 1.63
CA LEU A 296 23.89 -7.06 1.76
C LEU A 296 23.38 -7.73 0.49
N THR A 297 24.21 -7.78 -0.55
CA THR A 297 23.80 -8.18 -1.92
C THR A 297 23.20 -9.57 -2.01
N GLU A 298 23.61 -10.49 -1.13
CA GLU A 298 23.10 -11.87 -1.07
C GLU A 298 21.95 -12.05 -0.06
N PHE A 299 21.67 -11.04 0.76
CA PHE A 299 20.56 -11.07 1.71
C PHE A 299 19.28 -10.52 1.06
N LYS A 300 18.73 -11.34 0.16
CA LYS A 300 17.47 -11.11 -0.57
C LYS A 300 16.38 -12.09 -0.12
N GLN A 301 15.26 -12.11 -0.83
CA GLN A 301 14.12 -13.01 -0.64
C GLN A 301 13.49 -12.83 0.75
N LEU A 302 13.11 -11.59 1.04
CA LEU A 302 12.40 -11.21 2.26
C LEU A 302 10.93 -10.95 1.91
N GLY A 303 10.22 -12.02 1.55
CA GLY A 303 8.81 -11.98 1.25
C GLY A 303 7.94 -11.82 2.49
N ARG A 304 6.66 -11.47 2.27
CA ARG A 304 5.68 -11.34 3.36
C ARG A 304 5.43 -12.63 4.14
N PHE A 305 5.83 -13.78 3.65
CA PHE A 305 5.66 -15.06 4.35
C PHE A 305 6.98 -15.64 4.87
N ASP A 306 8.06 -14.88 4.77
CA ASP A 306 9.39 -15.31 5.15
C ASP A 306 9.74 -14.66 6.49
N ALA A 307 10.05 -15.50 7.47
CA ALA A 307 10.37 -15.04 8.80
C ALA A 307 11.75 -14.37 8.82
N PHE A 308 11.89 -13.32 9.63
CA PHE A 308 13.09 -12.50 9.66
C PHE A 308 13.34 -11.95 11.06
N THR A 309 14.61 -11.89 11.46
CA THR A 309 15.03 -11.18 12.67
C THR A 309 16.23 -10.31 12.35
N PHE A 310 16.20 -9.07 12.85
CA PHE A 310 17.33 -8.15 12.89
C PHE A 310 17.64 -7.80 14.34
N SER A 311 18.91 -7.82 14.72
CA SER A 311 19.38 -7.30 16.00
C SER A 311 20.63 -6.44 15.81
N ALA A 312 20.72 -5.34 16.55
CA ALA A 312 21.94 -4.52 16.64
C ALA A 312 21.94 -3.72 17.95
N TYR A 313 23.11 -3.29 18.41
CA TYR A 313 23.16 -2.13 19.29
C TYR A 313 22.93 -0.88 18.43
N LEU A 314 22.02 -0.03 18.90
CA LEU A 314 21.60 1.18 18.22
C LEU A 314 21.73 2.36 19.18
N ARG A 315 22.29 3.47 18.68
CA ARG A 315 22.41 4.72 19.41
C ARG A 315 21.95 5.87 18.54
N LEU A 316 20.93 6.60 18.98
CA LEU A 316 20.48 7.82 18.32
C LEU A 316 21.41 8.98 18.69
N GLY A 317 21.94 9.70 17.70
CA GLY A 317 22.72 10.92 17.96
C GLY A 317 21.87 12.18 18.09
N GLU A 318 20.64 12.14 17.57
CA GLU A 318 19.68 13.24 17.60
C GLU A 318 18.25 12.71 17.60
N LYS A 319 17.27 13.58 17.85
CA LYS A 319 15.85 13.26 17.63
C LYS A 319 15.53 13.44 16.14
N ASN A 320 15.75 12.39 15.35
CA ASN A 320 15.42 12.44 13.93
C ASN A 320 13.90 12.58 13.76
N ALA A 321 13.46 13.50 12.89
CA ALA A 321 12.07 13.52 12.43
C ALA A 321 11.75 12.22 11.69
N ARG A 322 12.69 11.75 10.86
CA ARG A 322 12.69 10.44 10.21
C ARG A 322 14.13 10.00 9.96
N ALA A 323 14.44 8.73 10.17
CA ALA A 323 15.75 8.15 9.81
C ALA A 323 15.64 6.65 9.54
N THR A 324 16.14 6.21 8.38
CA THR A 324 16.07 4.81 7.96
C THR A 324 17.23 3.98 8.48
N VAL A 325 16.98 3.07 9.42
CA VAL A 325 17.99 2.16 9.99
C VAL A 325 18.30 1.04 9.03
N LEU A 326 17.28 0.33 8.53
CA LEU A 326 17.41 -0.70 7.50
C LEU A 326 16.17 -0.77 6.61
N HIS A 327 16.35 -1.18 5.36
CA HIS A 327 15.24 -1.39 4.44
C HIS A 327 15.58 -2.39 3.32
N ALA A 328 14.57 -3.01 2.70
CA ALA A 328 14.69 -3.82 1.47
C ALA A 328 13.90 -3.21 0.29
N THR A 329 13.79 -1.88 0.27
CA THR A 329 13.01 -1.15 -0.74
C THR A 329 13.66 -1.01 -2.11
N GLY A 330 14.99 -0.98 -2.16
CA GLY A 330 15.74 -0.59 -3.36
C GLY A 330 15.60 0.91 -3.67
N PHE A 331 15.47 1.25 -4.96
CA PHE A 331 15.30 2.64 -5.40
C PHE A 331 14.00 3.23 -4.87
N TYR A 332 14.08 4.44 -4.32
CA TYR A 332 12.98 5.12 -3.63
C TYR A 332 12.91 6.57 -4.13
N THR A 333 11.72 7.02 -4.54
CA THR A 333 11.47 8.43 -4.89
C THR A 333 10.52 9.13 -3.92
N GLY A 334 9.83 8.37 -3.08
CA GLY A 334 8.87 8.84 -2.08
C GLY A 334 8.16 7.67 -1.42
N ASP A 335 7.28 7.94 -0.46
CA ASP A 335 6.63 6.91 0.35
C ASP A 335 5.82 5.90 -0.49
N GLY A 336 5.30 6.31 -1.65
CA GLY A 336 4.66 5.42 -2.63
C GLY A 336 5.59 4.38 -3.25
N ASP A 337 6.88 4.36 -2.91
CA ASP A 337 7.83 3.32 -3.31
C ASP A 337 8.25 2.42 -2.15
N ALA A 338 7.87 2.67 -0.89
CA ALA A 338 8.33 1.81 0.20
C ALA A 338 7.88 0.34 -0.01
N SER A 339 8.82 -0.60 0.14
CA SER A 339 8.60 -2.04 -0.03
C SER A 339 9.65 -2.84 0.74
N GLY A 340 9.34 -4.10 1.08
CA GLY A 340 10.19 -5.02 1.82
C GLY A 340 10.11 -4.81 3.33
N VAL A 341 11.08 -5.36 4.05
CA VAL A 341 11.28 -5.03 5.48
C VAL A 341 11.79 -3.60 5.63
N GLU A 342 11.39 -2.94 6.71
CA GLU A 342 11.80 -1.57 7.00
C GLU A 342 11.82 -1.33 8.52
N LEU A 343 12.96 -0.88 9.05
CA LEU A 343 13.08 -0.33 10.40
C LEU A 343 13.43 1.15 10.30
N LEU A 344 12.54 1.99 10.79
CA LEU A 344 12.69 3.44 10.80
C LEU A 344 12.70 3.97 12.23
N VAL A 345 13.37 5.10 12.41
CA VAL A 345 13.11 6.03 13.51
C VAL A 345 12.16 7.10 12.98
N ASP A 346 11.02 7.29 13.64
CA ASP A 346 10.00 8.29 13.29
C ASP A 346 9.71 9.12 14.54
N HIS A 347 10.08 10.40 14.52
CA HIS A 347 10.00 11.31 15.66
C HIS A 347 10.59 10.74 16.98
N GLY A 348 11.67 9.95 16.88
CA GLY A 348 12.34 9.30 18.01
C GLY A 348 11.79 7.93 18.42
N LYS A 349 10.71 7.45 17.80
CA LYS A 349 10.13 6.11 18.02
C LYS A 349 10.63 5.13 16.96
N LEU A 350 10.64 3.83 17.27
CA LEU A 350 10.95 2.82 16.26
C LEU A 350 9.67 2.36 15.57
N ARG A 351 9.68 2.38 14.23
CA ARG A 351 8.64 1.79 13.39
C ARG A 351 9.20 0.58 12.63
N TRP A 352 8.63 -0.58 12.87
CA TRP A 352 9.00 -1.85 12.25
C TRP A 352 7.91 -2.31 11.30
N SER A 353 8.27 -2.58 10.04
CA SER A 353 7.29 -2.81 8.98
C SER A 353 7.69 -3.90 7.99
N MET A 354 6.68 -4.59 7.46
CA MET A 354 6.73 -5.38 6.23
C MET A 354 5.78 -4.73 5.21
N ILE A 355 6.31 -4.28 4.08
CA ILE A 355 5.61 -3.37 3.17
C ILE A 355 5.57 -3.95 1.75
N HIS A 356 4.42 -3.98 1.11
CA HIS A 356 4.35 -4.09 -0.36
C HIS A 356 4.35 -2.71 -1.00
N LEU A 357 3.49 -1.83 -0.51
CA LEU A 357 3.31 -0.47 -1.01
C LEU A 357 2.73 0.42 0.09
N TRP A 358 3.47 1.43 0.52
CA TRP A 358 3.04 2.29 1.62
C TRP A 358 2.10 3.43 1.17
N PRO A 359 1.05 3.74 1.94
CA PRO A 359 0.71 3.16 3.25
C PRO A 359 -0.34 2.04 3.16
N ASN A 360 -0.83 1.74 1.97
CA ASN A 360 -2.00 0.91 1.69
C ASN A 360 -1.83 -0.59 1.98
N SER A 361 -0.66 -1.14 1.71
CA SER A 361 -0.40 -2.58 1.81
C SER A 361 0.85 -2.78 2.65
N ALA A 362 0.65 -2.77 3.97
CA ALA A 362 1.72 -2.91 4.95
C ALA A 362 1.20 -3.57 6.24
N ALA A 363 2.09 -4.31 6.89
CA ALA A 363 2.01 -4.63 8.31
C ALA A 363 3.04 -3.74 8.99
N SER A 364 2.64 -2.95 9.98
CA SER A 364 3.52 -1.97 10.61
C SER A 364 3.11 -1.70 12.04
N ILE A 365 4.11 -1.68 12.93
CA ILE A 365 3.97 -1.34 14.34
C ILE A 365 4.97 -0.26 14.72
N GLU A 366 4.62 0.54 15.72
CA GLU A 366 5.47 1.62 16.24
C GLU A 366 5.54 1.56 17.76
N THR A 367 6.71 1.82 18.34
CA THR A 367 6.87 1.92 19.80
C THR A 367 6.04 3.05 20.40
N GLU A 368 5.45 2.84 21.56
CA GLU A 368 4.79 3.92 22.29
C GLU A 368 5.80 4.95 22.81
N ALA A 369 6.91 4.45 23.36
CA ALA A 369 7.99 5.25 23.90
C ALA A 369 9.02 5.64 22.82
N GLU A 370 9.63 6.81 23.02
CA GLU A 370 10.80 7.27 22.26
C GLU A 370 12.08 6.60 22.77
N LEU A 371 13.06 6.42 21.88
CA LEU A 371 14.38 5.94 22.24
C LEU A 371 15.24 7.06 22.84
N PRO A 372 16.10 6.75 23.83
CA PRO A 372 16.98 7.74 24.43
C PRO A 372 18.07 8.18 23.44
N ILE A 373 18.31 9.49 23.40
CA ILE A 373 19.40 10.07 22.61
C ILE A 373 20.72 9.87 23.36
N GLY A 374 21.76 9.47 22.62
CA GLY A 374 23.12 9.37 23.10
C GLY A 374 23.43 8.12 23.92
N ALA A 375 22.45 7.27 24.19
CA ALA A 375 22.63 5.98 24.87
C ALA A 375 22.58 4.82 23.87
N TRP A 376 23.37 3.78 24.12
CA TRP A 376 23.27 2.51 23.41
C TRP A 376 22.10 1.71 23.95
N GLN A 377 21.23 1.23 23.06
CA GLN A 377 20.22 0.22 23.36
C GLN A 377 20.41 -0.96 22.42
N ARG A 378 20.24 -2.17 22.92
CA ARG A 378 20.18 -3.33 22.02
C ARG A 378 18.76 -3.47 21.52
N VAL A 379 18.59 -3.30 20.22
CA VAL A 379 17.30 -3.40 19.54
C VAL A 379 17.25 -4.73 18.80
N THR A 380 16.19 -5.50 19.00
CA THR A 380 15.87 -6.66 18.18
C THR A 380 14.45 -6.52 17.64
N VAL A 381 14.29 -6.71 16.34
CA VAL A 381 12.97 -6.75 15.70
C VAL A 381 12.77 -8.09 15.03
N THR A 382 11.59 -8.69 15.21
CA THR A 382 11.26 -10.00 14.64
C THR A 382 10.01 -9.90 13.79
N TYR A 383 9.93 -10.77 12.79
CA TYR A 383 8.78 -10.97 11.94
C TYR A 383 8.57 -12.46 11.71
N ASP A 384 7.39 -12.97 12.02
CA ASP A 384 7.06 -14.41 11.93
C ASP A 384 6.66 -14.90 10.53
N GLY A 385 6.43 -13.99 9.57
CA GLY A 385 5.94 -14.35 8.24
C GLY A 385 4.42 -14.58 8.19
N SER A 386 3.66 -14.09 9.16
CA SER A 386 2.19 -14.19 9.20
C SER A 386 1.47 -13.31 8.18
N SER A 387 2.16 -12.35 7.56
CA SER A 387 1.57 -11.25 6.77
C SER A 387 0.69 -10.31 7.59
N LYS A 388 0.92 -10.22 8.91
CA LYS A 388 0.12 -9.45 9.86
C LYS A 388 0.97 -8.58 10.78
N ALA A 389 0.39 -7.48 11.26
CA ALA A 389 1.01 -6.61 12.26
C ALA A 389 1.28 -7.34 13.58
N SER A 390 0.41 -8.28 13.97
CA SER A 390 0.56 -9.10 15.17
C SER A 390 1.76 -10.06 15.13
N GLY A 391 2.36 -10.27 13.96
CA GLY A 391 3.57 -11.07 13.79
C GLY A 391 4.86 -10.25 13.81
N LEU A 392 4.75 -8.92 13.96
CA LEU A 392 5.88 -8.00 14.14
C LEU A 392 6.09 -7.77 15.64
N HIS A 393 7.35 -7.81 16.08
CA HIS A 393 7.69 -7.54 17.47
C HIS A 393 8.95 -6.67 17.56
N ILE A 394 8.99 -5.80 18.57
CA ILE A 394 10.15 -4.95 18.88
C ILE A 394 10.58 -5.23 20.32
N TYR A 395 11.87 -5.54 20.50
CA TYR A 395 12.49 -5.81 21.79
C TYR A 395 13.60 -4.79 22.05
N LEU A 396 13.60 -4.23 23.26
CA LEU A 396 14.62 -3.33 23.77
C LEU A 396 15.28 -4.00 24.97
N ASP A 397 16.60 -4.19 24.90
CA ASP A 397 17.43 -4.81 25.96
C ASP A 397 16.83 -6.14 26.48
N GLY A 398 16.35 -6.97 25.55
CA GLY A 398 15.88 -8.34 25.79
C GLY A 398 14.41 -8.44 26.19
N ARG A 399 13.69 -7.32 26.25
CA ARG A 399 12.28 -7.26 26.64
C ARG A 399 11.42 -6.70 25.51
N GLU A 400 10.31 -7.35 25.24
CA GLU A 400 9.34 -6.85 24.29
C GLU A 400 8.74 -5.53 24.79
N THR A 401 8.63 -4.53 23.91
CA THR A 401 8.11 -3.21 24.24
C THR A 401 6.65 -3.06 23.81
N THR A 402 5.93 -2.11 24.41
CA THR A 402 4.58 -1.77 23.97
C THR A 402 4.60 -1.04 22.63
N THR A 403 3.67 -1.41 21.75
CA THR A 403 3.58 -0.86 20.40
C THR A 403 2.14 -0.59 19.99
N ASN A 404 1.97 0.38 19.11
CA ASN A 404 0.72 0.66 18.41
C ASN A 404 0.76 0.04 17.02
N VAL A 405 -0.36 -0.54 16.57
CA VAL A 405 -0.52 -0.96 15.17
C VAL A 405 -0.72 0.28 14.32
N VAL A 406 0.22 0.52 13.40
CA VAL A 406 0.14 1.62 12.42
C VAL A 406 -0.63 1.15 11.19
N ARG A 407 -0.38 -0.09 10.72
CA ARG A 407 -1.05 -0.71 9.56
C ARG A 407 -1.16 -2.23 9.72
N ASP A 408 -2.28 -2.80 9.28
CA ASP A 408 -2.48 -4.25 9.17
C ASP A 408 -3.25 -4.62 7.88
N THR A 409 -2.75 -4.12 6.75
CA THR A 409 -3.42 -4.20 5.44
C THR A 409 -2.57 -4.89 4.37
N LEU A 410 -1.47 -5.56 4.76
CA LEU A 410 -0.55 -6.23 3.83
C LEU A 410 -1.26 -7.33 3.02
N ASN A 411 -1.42 -7.10 1.73
CA ASN A 411 -2.23 -7.95 0.85
C ASN A 411 -1.51 -8.41 -0.43
N ALA A 412 -0.25 -8.01 -0.65
CA ALA A 412 0.55 -8.40 -1.81
C ALA A 412 2.02 -8.61 -1.44
N LYS A 413 2.79 -9.23 -2.35
CA LYS A 413 4.20 -9.51 -2.13
C LYS A 413 5.08 -8.24 -2.19
N PRO A 414 6.03 -8.06 -1.28
CA PRO A 414 7.06 -7.04 -1.43
C PRO A 414 7.95 -7.32 -2.65
N ARG A 415 8.64 -6.29 -3.13
CA ARG A 415 9.75 -6.43 -4.09
C ARG A 415 10.93 -7.18 -3.48
N ASP A 416 11.64 -7.93 -4.32
CA ASP A 416 12.79 -8.75 -3.92
C ASP A 416 14.11 -7.99 -4.10
N ASN A 417 14.37 -7.01 -3.24
CA ASN A 417 15.64 -6.29 -3.23
C ASN A 417 16.57 -6.79 -2.13
N ALA A 418 17.85 -6.43 -2.24
CA ALA A 418 18.83 -6.65 -1.18
C ALA A 418 18.49 -5.79 0.04
N LEU A 419 18.83 -6.30 1.22
CA LEU A 419 18.76 -5.53 2.45
C LEU A 419 19.85 -4.44 2.44
N GLU A 420 19.45 -3.21 2.75
CA GLU A 420 20.32 -2.05 2.91
C GLU A 420 20.24 -1.54 4.34
N ILE A 421 21.36 -1.06 4.88
CA ILE A 421 21.48 -0.55 6.25
C ILE A 421 22.10 0.84 6.21
N GLY A 422 21.48 1.79 6.93
CA GLY A 422 22.04 3.10 7.24
C GLY A 422 21.87 4.20 6.18
N SER A 423 21.63 3.84 4.93
CA SER A 423 21.34 4.81 3.85
C SER A 423 20.02 4.47 3.17
N ARG A 424 19.36 5.48 2.57
CA ARG A 424 18.21 5.29 1.67
C ARG A 424 18.28 6.26 0.49
N SER A 425 17.91 5.81 -0.70
CA SER A 425 17.96 6.67 -1.89
C SER A 425 16.86 7.73 -1.82
N ARG A 426 17.22 9.01 -2.01
CA ARG A 426 16.29 10.16 -2.04
C ARG A 426 15.34 10.26 -0.82
N ASP A 427 15.79 9.77 0.35
CA ASP A 427 15.07 9.85 1.64
C ASP A 427 16.11 10.06 2.76
N ALA A 428 15.63 10.22 4.00
CA ALA A 428 16.46 10.26 5.19
C ALA A 428 16.98 8.87 5.59
N GLY A 429 18.28 8.61 5.38
CA GLY A 429 18.98 7.48 5.99
C GLY A 429 19.20 7.65 7.50
N PHE A 430 20.01 6.78 8.11
CA PHE A 430 20.26 6.77 9.56
C PHE A 430 21.23 7.88 10.02
N ARG A 431 20.89 9.13 9.75
CA ARG A 431 21.74 10.27 10.03
C ARG A 431 22.03 10.44 11.51
N ASN A 432 23.32 10.67 11.84
CA ASN A 432 23.84 10.88 13.19
C ASN A 432 23.64 9.70 14.14
N GLY A 433 23.12 8.56 13.66
CA GLY A 433 22.99 7.34 14.44
C GLY A 433 24.28 6.51 14.43
N SER A 434 24.41 5.57 15.37
CA SER A 434 25.48 4.59 15.38
C SER A 434 24.92 3.18 15.54
N LEU A 435 25.49 2.21 14.82
CA LEU A 435 25.19 0.80 14.96
C LEU A 435 26.45 0.01 15.34
N ASP A 436 26.26 -1.06 16.10
CA ASP A 436 27.29 -2.00 16.51
C ASP A 436 26.69 -3.42 16.59
N GLU A 437 27.49 -4.45 16.35
CA GLU A 437 27.12 -5.88 16.40
C GLU A 437 25.80 -6.22 15.66
N ILE A 438 25.74 -5.91 14.36
CA ILE A 438 24.56 -6.23 13.53
C ILE A 438 24.48 -7.73 13.30
N GLN A 439 23.33 -8.34 13.61
CA GLN A 439 23.06 -9.77 13.44
C GLN A 439 21.71 -9.99 12.74
N LEU A 440 21.67 -10.96 11.83
CA LEU A 440 20.50 -11.26 11.00
C LEU A 440 20.14 -12.74 11.06
N TRP A 441 18.84 -13.07 11.07
CA TRP A 441 18.35 -14.43 10.95
C TRP A 441 17.24 -14.54 9.89
N ARG A 442 17.16 -15.69 9.23
CA ARG A 442 16.04 -16.08 8.33
C ARG A 442 14.94 -16.85 9.06
N ILE A 443 14.81 -16.58 10.35
CA ILE A 443 13.79 -17.11 11.24
C ILE A 443 13.34 -15.97 12.16
N SER A 444 12.13 -16.09 12.71
CA SER A 444 11.70 -15.26 13.83
C SER A 444 12.27 -15.84 15.12
N LEU A 445 13.06 -15.06 15.85
CA LEU A 445 13.47 -15.42 17.19
C LEU A 445 12.29 -15.29 18.15
N THR A 446 12.15 -16.25 19.06
CA THR A 446 11.18 -16.20 20.15
C THR A 446 11.62 -15.20 21.22
N ALA A 447 10.69 -14.68 22.03
CA ALA A 447 11.01 -13.78 23.14
C ALA A 447 12.08 -14.36 24.10
N ALA A 448 12.07 -15.67 24.33
CA ALA A 448 13.09 -16.35 25.14
C ALA A 448 14.48 -16.29 24.50
N GLU A 449 14.58 -16.57 23.20
CA GLU A 449 15.85 -16.51 22.46
C GLU A 449 16.38 -15.08 22.39
N VAL A 450 15.50 -14.08 22.22
CA VAL A 450 15.87 -12.66 22.26
C VAL A 450 16.39 -12.28 23.64
N ALA A 451 15.73 -12.68 24.72
CA ALA A 451 16.19 -12.39 26.08
C ALA A 451 17.59 -12.98 26.34
N LEU A 452 17.84 -14.24 25.96
CA LEU A 452 19.16 -14.87 26.07
C LEU A 452 20.20 -14.20 25.18
N LEU A 453 19.84 -13.81 23.96
CA LEU A 453 20.72 -13.06 23.06
C LEU A 453 21.22 -11.78 23.74
N HIS A 454 20.38 -11.14 24.55
CA HIS A 454 20.67 -9.93 25.31
C HIS A 454 21.31 -10.19 26.68
N GLY A 455 21.68 -11.45 26.98
CA GLY A 455 22.42 -11.82 28.19
C GLY A 455 21.55 -12.17 29.40
N ALA A 456 20.24 -12.34 29.24
CA ALA A 456 19.40 -12.86 30.31
C ALA A 456 19.67 -14.35 30.55
N GLU A 457 19.61 -14.76 31.82
CA GLU A 457 19.68 -16.17 32.20
C GLU A 457 18.32 -16.85 31.97
N ALA A 458 18.31 -18.06 31.42
CA ALA A 458 17.06 -18.79 31.13
C ALA A 458 16.19 -19.00 32.39
N SER A 459 16.81 -19.16 33.55
CA SER A 459 16.13 -19.31 34.85
C SER A 459 15.43 -18.04 35.34
N SER A 460 15.76 -16.87 34.76
CA SER A 460 15.14 -15.58 35.11
C SER A 460 13.90 -15.26 34.27
N LEU A 461 13.61 -16.06 33.24
CA LEU A 461 12.53 -15.78 32.31
C LEU A 461 11.15 -16.12 32.92
N PRO A 462 10.12 -15.29 32.66
CA PRO A 462 8.76 -15.59 33.07
C PRO A 462 8.24 -16.93 32.50
N PRO A 463 7.42 -17.69 33.25
CA PRO A 463 6.86 -18.96 32.78
C PRO A 463 6.11 -18.87 31.44
N ALA A 464 5.45 -17.74 31.17
CA ALA A 464 4.75 -17.52 29.90
C ALA A 464 5.71 -17.49 28.69
N ILE A 465 6.88 -16.84 28.84
CA ILE A 465 7.90 -16.78 27.77
C ILE A 465 8.49 -18.17 27.53
N LEU A 466 8.76 -18.92 28.60
CA LEU A 466 9.27 -20.30 28.50
C LEU A 466 8.25 -21.22 27.81
N SER A 467 6.98 -21.14 28.20
CA SER A 467 5.90 -21.95 27.64
C SER A 467 5.66 -21.60 26.17
N ASP A 468 5.76 -20.32 25.80
CA ASP A 468 5.59 -19.90 24.41
C ASP A 468 6.76 -20.37 23.53
N HIS A 469 8.00 -20.25 24.02
CA HIS A 469 9.17 -20.81 23.36
C HIS A 469 9.02 -22.33 23.12
N ALA A 470 8.57 -23.07 24.15
CA ALA A 470 8.32 -24.50 24.03
C ALA A 470 7.29 -24.80 22.92
N ARG A 471 6.19 -24.05 22.88
CA ARG A 471 5.16 -24.17 21.83
C ARG A 471 5.73 -23.88 20.44
N LEU A 472 6.47 -22.79 20.27
CA LEU A 472 6.98 -22.35 18.97
C LEU A 472 8.12 -23.23 18.42
N ARG A 473 8.95 -23.83 19.28
CA ARG A 473 10.13 -24.60 18.87
C ARG A 473 9.98 -26.10 18.96
N LEU A 474 9.17 -26.60 19.89
CA LEU A 474 9.16 -28.03 20.24
C LEU A 474 7.82 -28.71 20.03
N ASP A 475 6.70 -27.98 20.03
CA ASP A 475 5.38 -28.60 19.87
C ASP A 475 5.13 -28.99 18.39
N PRO A 476 5.07 -30.30 18.07
CA PRO A 476 4.86 -30.76 16.71
C PRO A 476 3.44 -30.44 16.19
N ALA A 477 2.45 -30.35 17.07
CA ALA A 477 1.09 -29.97 16.70
C ALA A 477 1.06 -28.49 16.29
N TYR A 478 1.76 -27.62 17.02
CA TYR A 478 1.92 -26.22 16.64
C TYR A 478 2.63 -26.10 15.29
N ALA A 479 3.78 -26.75 15.13
CA ALA A 479 4.54 -26.72 13.88
C ALA A 479 3.70 -27.19 12.67
N GLN A 480 2.91 -28.25 12.84
CA GLN A 480 2.00 -28.74 11.80
C GLN A 480 0.87 -27.75 11.50
N ALA A 481 0.23 -27.18 12.52
CA ALA A 481 -0.84 -26.20 12.33
C ALA A 481 -0.31 -24.91 11.66
N TRP A 482 0.85 -24.43 12.08
CA TRP A 482 1.54 -23.29 11.48
C TRP A 482 1.88 -23.53 10.00
N SER A 483 2.43 -24.70 9.67
CA SER A 483 2.72 -25.08 8.28
C SER A 483 1.45 -25.12 7.41
N ARG A 484 0.32 -25.62 7.94
CA ARG A 484 -0.97 -25.59 7.25
C ARG A 484 -1.46 -24.16 7.03
N LEU A 485 -1.34 -23.28 8.04
CA LEU A 485 -1.70 -21.87 7.92
C LEU A 485 -0.87 -21.18 6.84
N GLN A 486 0.46 -21.31 6.88
CA GLN A 486 1.34 -20.73 5.86
C GLN A 486 1.01 -21.25 4.45
N SER A 487 0.69 -22.54 4.32
CA SER A 487 0.29 -23.14 3.04
C SER A 487 -1.03 -22.55 2.51
N ALA A 488 -2.04 -22.40 3.39
CA ALA A 488 -3.32 -21.79 3.03
C ALA A 488 -3.16 -20.32 2.63
N GLN A 489 -2.37 -19.54 3.39
CA GLN A 489 -2.08 -18.14 3.10
C GLN A 489 -1.34 -17.97 1.77
N ARG A 490 -0.30 -18.79 1.51
CA ARG A 490 0.44 -18.77 0.24
C ARG A 490 -0.46 -19.18 -0.94
N ALA A 491 -1.37 -20.13 -0.76
CA ALA A 491 -2.34 -20.52 -1.79
C ALA A 491 -3.33 -19.39 -2.13
N LEU A 492 -3.88 -18.71 -1.11
CA LEU A 492 -4.73 -17.54 -1.29
C LEU A 492 -3.98 -16.41 -2.00
N ALA A 493 -2.78 -16.10 -1.53
CA ALA A 493 -1.91 -15.08 -2.13
C ALA A 493 -1.61 -15.37 -3.60
N ALA A 494 -1.22 -16.60 -3.94
CA ALA A 494 -0.92 -16.99 -5.32
C ALA A 494 -2.15 -16.83 -6.24
N HIS A 495 -3.34 -17.13 -5.73
CA HIS A 495 -4.58 -16.94 -6.48
C HIS A 495 -4.91 -15.47 -6.71
N GLN A 496 -4.78 -14.62 -5.68
CA GLN A 496 -5.05 -13.19 -5.77
C GLN A 496 -4.04 -12.44 -6.63
N GLU A 497 -2.75 -12.73 -6.46
CA GLU A 497 -1.67 -12.09 -7.20
C GLU A 497 -1.60 -12.54 -8.66
N GLY A 498 -2.23 -13.67 -9.00
CA GLY A 498 -2.40 -14.12 -10.39
C GLY A 498 -3.45 -13.33 -11.18
N ALA A 499 -4.33 -12.59 -10.50
CA ALA A 499 -5.34 -11.75 -11.13
C ALA A 499 -4.81 -10.30 -11.31
N PRO A 500 -4.99 -9.69 -12.49
CA PRO A 500 -4.68 -8.27 -12.70
C PRO A 500 -5.44 -7.39 -11.70
N ALA A 501 -4.82 -6.28 -11.29
CA ALA A 501 -5.45 -5.28 -10.43
C ALA A 501 -5.88 -4.07 -11.28
N LEU A 502 -7.06 -3.53 -10.97
CA LEU A 502 -7.57 -2.26 -11.49
C LEU A 502 -7.80 -1.32 -10.31
N PHE A 503 -7.24 -0.11 -10.38
CA PHE A 503 -7.50 0.91 -9.37
C PHE A 503 -9.02 1.20 -9.29
N ALA A 504 -9.53 1.29 -8.07
CA ALA A 504 -10.96 1.44 -7.79
C ALA A 504 -11.11 2.16 -6.45
N MET A 505 -12.34 2.52 -6.08
CA MET A 505 -12.63 2.99 -4.73
C MET A 505 -12.78 1.78 -3.78
N GLU A 506 -12.41 1.99 -2.52
CA GLU A 506 -12.64 1.12 -1.38
C GLU A 506 -12.60 1.96 -0.10
N HIS A 507 -13.74 2.04 0.59
CA HIS A 507 -13.84 2.64 1.93
C HIS A 507 -12.73 2.18 2.86
N SER A 508 -12.19 3.08 3.68
CA SER A 508 -11.20 2.70 4.69
C SER A 508 -11.32 3.51 5.97
N ASP A 509 -11.43 2.81 7.10
CA ASP A 509 -11.36 3.43 8.44
C ASP A 509 -9.98 4.04 8.75
N LEU A 510 -8.98 3.84 7.86
CA LEU A 510 -7.67 4.48 7.92
C LEU A 510 -7.58 5.75 7.07
N ALA A 511 -8.67 6.17 6.42
CA ALA A 511 -8.72 7.39 5.65
C ALA A 511 -8.50 8.62 6.56
N PRO A 512 -7.72 9.63 6.13
CA PRO A 512 -7.53 10.84 6.91
C PRO A 512 -8.85 11.61 7.08
N GLN A 513 -9.15 12.06 8.31
CA GLN A 513 -10.26 12.96 8.57
C GLN A 513 -10.14 14.22 7.69
N SER A 514 -11.25 14.59 7.04
CA SER A 514 -11.30 15.78 6.20
C SER A 514 -11.67 17.02 7.01
N TYR A 515 -11.01 18.13 6.67
CA TYR A 515 -11.20 19.44 7.28
C TYR A 515 -11.28 20.49 6.17
N VAL A 516 -11.88 21.64 6.47
CA VAL A 516 -11.70 22.83 5.64
C VAL A 516 -10.22 23.22 5.64
N LEU A 517 -9.61 23.37 4.47
CA LEU A 517 -8.22 23.80 4.38
C LEU A 517 -8.12 25.32 4.36
N THR A 518 -7.00 25.83 4.86
CA THR A 518 -6.63 27.22 4.70
C THR A 518 -6.45 27.53 3.21
N ARG A 519 -6.93 28.69 2.77
CA ARG A 519 -6.94 29.06 1.34
C ARG A 519 -5.55 28.93 0.71
N GLY A 520 -5.44 28.05 -0.28
CA GLY A 520 -4.22 27.82 -1.06
C GLY A 520 -3.19 26.91 -0.40
N GLU A 521 -3.51 26.28 0.73
CA GLU A 521 -2.57 25.50 1.54
C GLU A 521 -3.11 24.07 1.70
N TYR A 522 -2.52 23.11 0.98
CA TYR A 522 -2.98 21.72 0.97
C TYR A 522 -2.75 20.99 2.31
N ASP A 523 -1.81 21.46 3.13
CA ASP A 523 -1.35 20.83 4.38
C ASP A 523 -1.77 21.59 5.65
N LYS A 524 -2.62 22.62 5.54
CA LYS A 524 -3.11 23.42 6.68
C LYS A 524 -4.60 23.24 6.91
N PRO A 525 -5.04 22.08 7.45
CA PRO A 525 -6.41 21.87 7.86
C PRO A 525 -6.78 22.79 9.03
N ASP A 526 -7.94 23.43 8.94
CA ASP A 526 -8.59 24.09 10.07
C ASP A 526 -9.20 23.02 10.97
N LEU A 527 -8.43 22.58 11.97
CA LEU A 527 -8.84 21.53 12.91
C LEU A 527 -10.11 21.88 13.71
N THR A 528 -10.54 23.14 13.71
CA THR A 528 -11.82 23.57 14.32
C THR A 528 -13.03 23.32 13.42
N LYS A 529 -12.80 22.95 12.15
CA LYS A 529 -13.83 22.72 11.13
C LYS A 529 -13.69 21.33 10.49
N PRO A 530 -13.94 20.25 11.24
CA PRO A 530 -14.09 18.92 10.65
C PRO A 530 -15.29 18.90 9.70
N CYS A 531 -15.13 18.16 8.61
CA CYS A 531 -16.16 17.95 7.60
C CYS A 531 -16.54 16.49 7.55
N GLU A 532 -17.82 16.21 7.75
CA GLU A 532 -18.40 14.89 7.54
C GLU A 532 -18.76 14.71 6.06
N PRO A 533 -18.72 13.47 5.54
CA PRO A 533 -19.20 13.13 4.20
C PRO A 533 -20.61 13.66 3.96
N GLY A 534 -20.81 14.39 2.86
CA GLY A 534 -22.11 14.95 2.53
C GLY A 534 -22.16 15.64 1.17
N VAL A 535 -23.37 16.05 0.78
CA VAL A 535 -23.63 16.80 -0.46
C VAL A 535 -24.26 18.16 -0.13
N PRO A 536 -24.18 19.15 -1.04
CA PRO A 536 -24.81 20.45 -0.83
C PRO A 536 -26.30 20.29 -0.50
N THR A 537 -26.75 20.92 0.57
CA THR A 537 -28.16 20.85 1.01
C THR A 537 -29.13 21.58 0.08
N ARG A 538 -28.60 22.47 -0.79
CA ARG A 538 -29.34 23.19 -1.83
C ARG A 538 -28.49 23.29 -3.08
N ILE A 539 -29.13 23.10 -4.23
CA ILE A 539 -28.60 23.38 -5.55
C ILE A 539 -29.65 24.27 -6.24
N PHE A 540 -29.19 25.34 -6.89
CA PHE A 540 -29.99 26.40 -7.54
C PHE A 540 -30.75 27.35 -6.60
#